data_AF-A0A7S2KG03-F1
#
_entry.id   AF-A0A7S2KG03-F1
#
_cell.length_a   1.000
_cell.length_b   1.000
_cell.length_c   1.000
_cell.angle_alpha   90.00
_cell.angle_beta   90.00
_cell.angle_gamma   90.00
#
_symmetry.space_group_name_H-M   'P 1'
#
loop_
_entity.id
_entity.type
_entity.pdbx_description
1 polymer ?
#
loop_
_entity_poly.entity_id
_entity_poly.type
_entity_poly.pdbx_seq_one_letter_code
_entity_poly.pdbx_strand_id
1 'polypeptide(L)'
;VNPTEWLSSTMEACCKKYFVGYLYDACMGRYPPDHDDCNVMLFYPDWDGSNKNCLDDGKEPYYMLSNHQYFLSNTREECCEKFYDWDFYECSGTTPVLTNGDYYPDWSGGSS
;
A
#
# COMPACT_ATOMS: atom_id res chain seq x y z
N VAL A 1 14.79 37.35 6.38
CA VAL A 1 13.43 36.82 6.66
C VAL A 1 13.30 36.54 8.14
N ASN A 2 12.25 37.04 8.80
CA ASN A 2 12.05 36.81 10.24
C ASN A 2 11.44 35.42 10.45
N PRO A 3 12.07 34.50 11.21
CA PRO A 3 11.57 33.13 11.39
C PRO A 3 10.17 33.08 12.02
N THR A 4 9.82 34.08 12.82
CA THR A 4 8.53 34.20 13.52
C THR A 4 7.32 34.28 12.60
N GLU A 5 7.49 34.69 11.34
CA GLU A 5 6.36 34.77 10.40
C GLU A 5 5.85 33.40 9.95
N TRP A 6 6.68 32.36 10.00
CA TRP A 6 6.37 31.02 9.49
C TRP A 6 6.14 30.01 10.60
N LEU A 7 6.60 30.31 11.81
CA LEU A 7 6.44 29.49 12.99
C LEU A 7 5.01 29.57 13.55
N SER A 8 4.59 28.46 14.14
CA SER A 8 3.34 28.33 14.88
C SER A 8 3.64 27.77 16.26
N SER A 9 2.92 28.24 17.29
CA SER A 9 3.14 27.85 18.69
C SER A 9 2.63 26.45 19.03
N THR A 10 1.75 25.88 18.19
CA THR A 10 1.22 24.53 18.34
C THR A 10 1.06 23.87 16.97
N MET A 11 1.03 22.53 16.96
CA MET A 11 0.74 21.72 15.77
C MET A 11 -0.59 22.14 15.12
N GLU A 12 -1.65 22.33 15.92
CA GLU A 12 -2.94 22.79 15.41
C GLU A 12 -2.88 24.17 14.76
N ALA A 13 -2.14 25.11 15.37
CA ALA A 13 -1.95 26.44 14.79
C ALA A 13 -1.14 26.39 13.49
N CYS A 14 -0.23 25.42 13.35
CA CYS A 14 0.47 25.15 12.09
C CYS A 14 -0.49 24.59 11.04
N CYS A 15 -1.20 23.52 11.37
CA CYS A 15 -2.11 22.84 10.46
C CYS A 15 -3.20 23.78 9.95
N LYS A 16 -3.81 24.58 10.84
CA LYS A 16 -4.85 25.54 10.49
C LYS A 16 -4.35 26.70 9.63
N LYS A 17 -3.07 27.06 9.75
CA LYS A 17 -2.47 28.19 9.02
C LYS A 17 -2.17 27.84 7.56
N TYR A 18 -1.77 26.60 7.28
CA TYR A 18 -1.30 26.18 5.96
C TYR A 18 -2.20 25.18 5.23
N PHE A 19 -3.12 24.51 5.94
CA PHE A 19 -3.96 23.47 5.37
C PHE A 19 -5.45 23.71 5.66
N VAL A 20 -6.31 23.27 4.75
CA VAL A 20 -7.77 23.40 4.84
C VAL A 20 -8.45 22.10 4.44
N GLY A 21 -9.65 21.85 4.98
CA GLY A 21 -10.43 20.64 4.68
C GLY A 21 -9.68 19.36 5.03
N TYR A 22 -9.69 18.38 4.13
CA TYR A 22 -9.08 17.06 4.34
C TYR A 22 -7.59 17.12 4.68
N LEU A 23 -6.85 18.12 4.17
CA LEU A 23 -5.42 18.32 4.48
C LEU A 23 -5.20 18.78 5.93
N TYR A 24 -6.15 19.52 6.50
CA TYR A 24 -6.11 19.86 7.92
C TYR A 24 -6.36 18.63 8.78
N ASP A 25 -7.34 17.79 8.43
CA ASP A 25 -7.65 16.58 9.20
C ASP A 25 -6.51 15.54 9.12
N ALA A 26 -5.85 15.43 7.97
CA ALA A 26 -4.63 14.64 7.80
C ALA A 26 -3.47 15.20 8.64
N CYS A 27 -3.23 16.52 8.57
CA CYS A 27 -2.21 17.19 9.38
C CYS A 27 -2.45 17.04 10.89
N MET A 28 -3.71 17.03 11.31
CA MET A 28 -4.12 16.86 12.71
C MET A 28 -4.12 15.41 13.20
N GLY A 29 -3.84 14.43 12.33
CA GLY A 29 -3.92 13.01 12.67
C GLY A 29 -5.31 12.58 13.14
N ARG A 30 -6.37 13.21 12.59
CA ARG A 30 -7.77 12.94 12.96
C ARG A 30 -8.41 11.82 12.14
N TYR A 31 -7.71 11.32 11.14
CA TYR A 31 -8.01 10.01 10.58
C TYR A 31 -7.77 8.95 11.66
N PRO A 32 -8.64 7.94 11.78
CA PRO A 32 -8.50 6.93 12.80
C PRO A 32 -7.07 6.37 12.77
N PRO A 33 -6.46 6.11 13.93
CA PRO A 33 -5.30 5.25 14.01
C PRO A 33 -5.78 3.84 13.72
N ASP A 34 -6.08 3.58 12.45
CA ASP A 34 -6.04 2.21 11.95
C ASP A 34 -4.57 1.80 12.09
N HIS A 35 -4.39 0.57 12.56
CA HIS A 35 -3.13 -0.01 13.01
C HIS A 35 -2.16 -0.23 11.83
N ASP A 36 -1.81 0.80 11.08
CA ASP A 36 -0.66 0.80 10.18
C ASP A 36 -0.24 2.24 9.84
N ASP A 37 1.07 2.41 9.81
CA ASP A 37 1.83 3.64 9.65
C ASP A 37 1.35 4.47 8.43
N CYS A 38 1.28 5.79 8.56
CA CYS A 38 0.87 6.70 7.47
C CYS A 38 1.96 6.93 6.39
N ASN A 39 2.88 5.97 6.24
CA ASN A 39 3.41 5.61 4.94
C ASN A 39 2.58 4.42 4.46
N VAL A 40 1.41 4.68 3.86
CA VAL A 40 0.68 3.60 3.16
C VAL A 40 1.52 3.26 1.94
N MET A 41 2.45 2.33 2.12
CA MET A 41 3.15 1.65 1.05
C MET A 41 2.08 0.80 0.36
N LEU A 42 1.51 1.35 -0.72
CA LEU A 42 0.48 0.69 -1.50
C LEU A 42 1.12 -0.43 -2.33
N PHE A 43 0.36 -1.48 -2.55
CA PHE A 43 0.82 -2.62 -3.33
C PHE A 43 0.67 -2.33 -4.83
N TYR A 44 1.75 -2.53 -5.58
CA TYR A 44 1.77 -2.39 -7.04
C TYR A 44 2.38 -3.63 -7.70
N PRO A 45 1.99 -3.98 -8.94
CA PRO A 45 2.49 -5.19 -9.56
C PRO A 45 3.97 -5.06 -9.99
N ASP A 46 4.78 -6.09 -9.70
CA ASP A 46 6.20 -6.19 -10.05
C ASP A 46 6.45 -6.46 -11.55
N TRP A 47 5.82 -5.70 -12.44
CA TRP A 47 5.93 -5.92 -13.90
C TRP A 47 7.34 -5.67 -14.44
N ASP A 48 8.10 -4.80 -13.80
CA ASP A 48 9.48 -4.49 -14.17
C ASP A 48 10.51 -5.47 -13.55
N GLY A 49 10.10 -6.30 -12.59
CA GLY A 49 10.93 -7.32 -11.97
C GLY A 49 10.58 -8.74 -12.41
N SER A 50 10.18 -9.57 -11.45
CA SER A 50 9.86 -10.98 -11.66
C SER A 50 8.49 -11.22 -12.29
N ASN A 51 7.61 -10.21 -12.26
CA ASN A 51 6.23 -10.26 -12.74
C ASN A 51 5.44 -11.42 -12.11
N LYS A 52 5.58 -11.58 -10.79
CA LYS A 52 4.94 -12.64 -10.00
C LYS A 52 4.30 -12.17 -8.70
N ASN A 53 4.67 -11.00 -8.20
CA ASN A 53 4.15 -10.50 -6.93
C ASN A 53 3.74 -9.03 -7.04
N CYS A 54 3.17 -8.56 -5.94
CA CYS A 54 3.01 -7.13 -5.69
C CYS A 54 4.02 -6.65 -4.64
N LEU A 55 4.61 -5.49 -4.89
CA LEU A 55 5.60 -4.83 -4.05
C LEU A 55 4.97 -3.64 -3.33
N ASP A 56 5.54 -3.31 -2.18
CA ASP A 56 5.20 -2.18 -1.32
C ASP A 56 6.47 -1.40 -0.94
N ASP A 57 7.49 -1.40 -1.80
CA ASP A 57 8.82 -0.86 -1.47
C ASP A 57 9.00 0.63 -1.78
N GLY A 58 7.95 1.31 -2.26
CA GLY A 58 7.96 2.72 -2.64
C GLY A 58 8.76 3.02 -3.91
N LYS A 59 9.05 2.01 -4.75
CA LYS A 59 9.75 2.16 -6.03
C LYS A 59 8.84 1.99 -7.24
N GLU A 60 7.57 2.32 -7.09
CA GLU A 60 6.56 2.27 -8.15
C GLU A 60 7.04 3.12 -9.35
N PRO A 61 6.93 2.59 -10.58
CA PRO A 61 7.13 3.40 -11.78
C PRO A 61 6.16 4.58 -11.85
N TYR A 62 6.61 5.71 -12.42
CA TYR A 62 5.81 6.93 -12.50
C TYR A 62 4.43 6.76 -13.18
N TYR A 63 4.30 5.84 -14.14
CA TYR A 63 3.02 5.59 -14.81
C TYR A 63 2.00 4.91 -13.87
N MET A 64 2.46 4.13 -12.89
CA MET A 64 1.61 3.54 -11.87
C MET A 64 1.14 4.60 -10.87
N LEU A 65 2.04 5.50 -10.47
CA LEU A 65 1.70 6.65 -9.64
C LEU A 65 0.70 7.60 -10.33
N SER A 66 0.90 7.86 -11.63
CA SER A 66 0.03 8.73 -12.43
C SER A 66 -1.39 8.17 -12.61
N ASN A 67 -1.56 6.86 -12.46
CA ASN A 67 -2.86 6.19 -12.49
C ASN A 67 -3.04 5.28 -11.26
N HIS A 68 -2.79 5.88 -10.10
CA HIS A 68 -2.81 5.21 -8.80
C HIS A 68 -4.07 4.38 -8.51
N GLN A 69 -5.27 4.86 -8.88
CA GLN A 69 -6.53 4.14 -8.68
C GLN A 69 -6.61 2.82 -9.45
N TYR A 70 -5.84 2.71 -10.53
CA TYR A 70 -5.77 1.48 -11.32
C TYR A 70 -4.63 0.57 -10.86
N PHE A 71 -3.45 1.09 -10.55
CA PHE A 71 -2.28 0.25 -10.31
C PHE A 71 -2.01 -0.07 -8.84
N LEU A 72 -2.47 0.79 -7.92
CA LEU A 72 -2.16 0.68 -6.51
C LEU A 72 -3.36 0.10 -5.75
N SER A 73 -3.08 -0.87 -4.89
CA SER A 73 -4.06 -1.50 -4.00
C SER A 73 -3.67 -1.29 -2.54
N ASN A 74 -4.64 -1.35 -1.63
CA ASN A 74 -4.35 -1.15 -0.21
C ASN A 74 -3.74 -2.41 0.42
N THR A 75 -4.08 -3.58 -0.11
CA THR A 75 -3.53 -4.85 0.35
C THR A 75 -2.85 -5.62 -0.78
N ARG A 76 -1.96 -6.52 -0.39
CA ARG A 76 -1.28 -7.43 -1.32
C ARG A 76 -2.29 -8.34 -2.01
N GLU A 77 -3.30 -8.82 -1.30
CA GLU A 77 -4.36 -9.68 -1.83
C GLU A 77 -5.15 -8.98 -2.94
N GLU A 78 -5.58 -7.73 -2.71
CA GLU A 78 -6.28 -6.93 -3.73
C GLU A 78 -5.42 -6.74 -5.00
N CYS A 79 -4.12 -6.50 -4.84
CA CYS A 79 -3.21 -6.39 -5.97
C CYS A 79 -3.03 -7.73 -6.71
N CYS A 80 -2.84 -8.82 -5.97
CA CYS A 80 -2.69 -10.17 -6.53
C CYS A 80 -3.95 -10.63 -7.25
N GLU A 81 -5.15 -10.40 -6.70
CA GLU A 81 -6.42 -10.72 -7.36
C GLU A 81 -6.56 -9.94 -8.68
N LYS A 82 -6.09 -8.69 -8.72
CA LYS A 82 -6.21 -7.83 -9.89
C LYS A 82 -5.26 -8.18 -11.03
N PHE A 83 -4.01 -8.50 -10.71
CA PHE A 83 -2.93 -8.63 -11.71
C PHE A 83 -2.34 -10.04 -11.82
N TYR A 84 -2.51 -10.87 -10.80
CA TYR A 84 -1.90 -12.19 -10.66
C TYR A 84 -2.90 -13.26 -10.20
N ASP A 85 -4.19 -13.13 -10.56
CA ASP A 85 -5.24 -14.10 -10.18
C ASP A 85 -4.86 -15.54 -10.57
N TRP A 86 -4.20 -15.70 -11.72
CA TRP A 86 -3.69 -16.98 -12.22
C TRP A 86 -2.67 -17.65 -11.30
N ASP A 87 -2.05 -16.90 -10.39
CA ASP A 87 -1.08 -17.37 -9.39
C ASP A 87 -1.32 -16.70 -8.04
N PHE A 88 -2.60 -16.50 -7.70
CA PHE A 88 -3.00 -15.71 -6.54
C PHE A 88 -2.34 -16.16 -5.23
N TYR A 89 -2.25 -17.47 -5.00
CA TYR A 89 -1.71 -18.04 -3.76
C TYR A 89 -0.20 -17.83 -3.64
N GLU A 90 0.58 -18.04 -4.71
CA GLU A 90 2.02 -17.73 -4.74
C GLU A 90 2.23 -16.21 -4.59
N CYS A 91 1.45 -15.40 -5.32
CA CYS A 91 1.53 -13.94 -5.29
C CYS A 91 1.22 -13.37 -3.91
N SER A 92 0.13 -13.79 -3.27
CA SER A 92 -0.32 -13.25 -1.99
C SER A 92 0.42 -13.87 -0.79
N GLY A 93 1.11 -14.99 -0.99
CA GLY A 93 1.68 -15.79 0.10
C GLY A 93 0.61 -16.45 0.98
N THR A 94 -0.64 -16.50 0.50
CA THR A 94 -1.74 -17.17 1.20
C THR A 94 -1.84 -18.62 0.75
N THR A 95 -2.25 -19.48 1.67
CA THR A 95 -2.57 -20.87 1.34
C THR A 95 -4.07 -21.02 1.11
N PRO A 96 -4.51 -21.83 0.13
CA PRO A 96 -5.92 -22.11 -0.05
C PRO A 96 -6.52 -22.70 1.24
N VAL A 97 -7.65 -22.13 1.67
CA VAL A 97 -8.40 -22.67 2.83
C VAL A 97 -9.09 -23.95 2.39
N LEU A 98 -8.51 -25.10 2.75
CA LEU A 98 -9.07 -26.42 2.50
C LEU A 98 -10.27 -26.64 3.43
N THR A 99 -11.48 -26.63 2.88
CA THR A 99 -12.70 -26.78 3.69
C THR A 99 -13.08 -28.23 3.98
N ASN A 100 -12.34 -29.24 3.47
CA ASN A 100 -12.70 -30.64 3.69
C ASN A 100 -11.59 -31.69 3.44
N GLY A 101 -10.40 -31.55 4.05
CA GLY A 101 -9.38 -32.62 3.98
C GLY A 101 -8.92 -32.96 2.55
N ASP A 102 -9.10 -32.03 1.62
CA ASP A 102 -8.73 -32.19 0.22
C ASP A 102 -7.21 -32.06 0.08
N TYR A 103 -6.63 -32.86 -0.81
CA TYR A 103 -5.20 -32.84 -1.14
C TYR A 103 -4.99 -31.96 -2.36
N TYR A 104 -3.99 -31.08 -2.33
CA TYR A 104 -3.54 -30.32 -3.50
C TYR A 104 -2.15 -30.79 -3.93
N PRO A 105 -1.85 -30.77 -5.24
CA PRO A 105 -0.50 -31.00 -5.74
C PRO A 105 0.40 -29.84 -5.30
N ASP A 106 1.46 -30.16 -4.56
CA ASP A 106 2.52 -29.23 -4.23
C ASP A 106 3.47 -29.10 -5.43
N TRP A 107 3.31 -28.03 -6.19
CA TRP A 107 4.19 -27.70 -7.31
C TRP A 107 5.42 -26.90 -6.87
N SER A 108 5.62 -26.66 -5.56
CA SER A 108 6.84 -26.02 -5.02
C SER A 108 8.04 -26.99 -5.03
N GLY A 109 8.24 -27.68 -6.14
CA GLY A 109 9.50 -28.34 -6.47
C GLY A 109 10.50 -27.31 -6.97
N GLY A 110 11.17 -26.59 -6.06
CA GLY A 110 12.08 -25.50 -6.42
C GLY A 110 13.03 -25.00 -5.34
N SER A 111 13.71 -25.92 -4.65
CA SER A 111 15.08 -25.78 -4.09
C SER A 111 15.43 -24.64 -3.12
N SER A 112 15.72 -25.09 -1.89
CA SER A 112 16.89 -24.73 -1.04
C SER A 112 16.98 -23.36 -0.38
#